data_AF-A0A972JXB1-F1
#
_entry.id   AF-A0A972JXB1-F1
#
_cell.length_a   1.000
_cell.length_b   1.000
_cell.length_c   1.000
_cell.angle_alpha   90.00
_cell.angle_beta   90.00
_cell.angle_gamma   90.00
#
_symmetry.space_group_name_H-M   'P 1'
#
loop_
_entity.id
_entity.type
_entity.pdbx_description
1 polymer ?
#
loop_
_entity_poly.entity_id
_entity_poly.type
_entity_poly.pdbx_seq_one_letter_code
_entity_poly.pdbx_strand_id
1 'polypeptide(L)'
;MSNTPSRYNIRFQLVAAMSVLSLLILAVFIITLFGFLQVRTTAQEVIEVDAYLSRVASEVALATLQCRRYEKDTFLNLSDSTIRENYVFLWQNAYADLERAVATFNAAATTELDRQQGLEWQENLVNYRVAFLDVKQAIEAGQIQNPDTANQAMSPFKDTIRSLTSSAANVANSKGRQVQVASQELAVISRNTLQIMVALGIVAMVIALTWSLLFPVRFVRPLIALQNATKRLSDGDLDARVTVRRRDEFGLLSESFNHMADTIKAQIIELDQTALVRKQNEQLQALLNLIQELETPAVPLLNGVLLVPLVGYLDSGRAQRINDVILQTAHTNKTQTVIVDVTGISGIDTTTAQYIQQLAMSLQLLGARVLLTGITASLAQTMIELKISFQGITTYGSLQDGVVEVLRHVAYQRSYN
;
A
#
# COMPACT_ATOMS: atom_id res chain seq x y z
N MET A 1 5.91 -31.65 6.65
CA MET A 1 7.17 -30.96 6.32
C MET A 1 7.07 -29.53 6.82
N SER A 2 8.05 -29.07 7.60
CA SER A 2 8.03 -27.83 8.37
C SER A 2 7.95 -26.57 7.48
N ASN A 3 6.81 -25.89 7.52
CA ASN A 3 6.63 -24.56 6.93
C ASN A 3 7.27 -23.50 7.84
N THR A 4 8.52 -23.15 7.54
CA THR A 4 9.12 -21.90 8.05
C THR A 4 8.81 -20.78 7.05
N PRO A 5 7.94 -19.81 7.39
CA PRO A 5 7.76 -18.63 6.55
C PRO A 5 9.07 -17.85 6.48
N SER A 6 9.35 -17.25 5.31
CA SER A 6 10.61 -16.54 5.07
C SER A 6 10.77 -15.37 6.07
N ARG A 7 12.00 -15.19 6.58
CA ARG A 7 12.36 -14.37 7.75
C ARG A 7 12.07 -12.87 7.69
N TYR A 8 11.49 -12.31 6.63
CA TYR A 8 11.33 -10.86 6.50
C TYR A 8 9.94 -10.46 5.97
N ASN A 9 9.04 -10.15 6.90
CA ASN A 9 7.78 -9.46 6.68
C ASN A 9 7.99 -8.20 5.82
N ILE A 10 7.12 -7.96 4.85
CA ILE A 10 7.13 -6.77 3.98
C ILE A 10 7.13 -5.48 4.82
N ARG A 11 6.37 -5.47 5.92
CA ARG A 11 6.37 -4.36 6.88
C ARG A 11 7.76 -4.09 7.45
N PHE A 12 8.50 -5.14 7.81
CA PHE A 12 9.86 -5.00 8.35
C PHE A 12 10.80 -4.41 7.29
N GLN A 13 10.71 -4.87 6.04
CA GLN A 13 11.55 -4.35 4.95
C GLN A 13 11.29 -2.86 4.69
N LEU A 14 10.03 -2.43 4.71
CA LEU A 14 9.65 -1.03 4.51
C LEU A 14 10.10 -0.14 5.68
N VAL A 15 9.88 -0.59 6.92
CA VAL A 15 10.32 0.13 8.12
C VAL A 15 11.84 0.21 8.15
N ALA A 16 12.56 -0.89 7.89
CA ALA A 16 14.01 -0.89 7.84
C ALA A 16 14.56 0.10 6.78
N ALA A 17 13.96 0.14 5.59
CA ALA A 17 14.30 1.10 4.55
C ALA A 17 14.18 2.56 5.02
N MET A 18 13.03 2.89 5.58
CA MET A 18 12.74 4.25 6.06
C MET A 18 13.59 4.60 7.27
N SER A 19 13.82 3.66 8.19
CA SER A 19 14.71 3.85 9.34
C SER A 19 16.14 4.13 8.90
N VAL A 20 16.69 3.40 7.92
CA VAL A 20 18.04 3.64 7.40
C VAL A 20 18.13 5.04 6.78
N LEU A 21 17.15 5.44 5.96
CA LEU A 21 17.15 6.77 5.35
C LEU A 21 17.03 7.89 6.40
N SER A 22 16.12 7.74 7.37
CA SER A 22 15.94 8.70 8.46
C SER A 22 17.18 8.81 9.35
N LEU A 23 17.85 7.69 9.64
CA LEU A 23 19.11 7.69 10.40
C LEU A 23 20.23 8.40 9.63
N LEU A 24 20.30 8.22 8.31
CA LEU A 24 21.28 8.94 7.48
C LEU A 24 21.01 10.44 7.47
N ILE A 25 19.75 10.86 7.30
CA ILE A 25 19.36 12.27 7.35
C ILE A 25 19.69 12.86 8.72
N LEU A 26 19.38 12.15 9.81
CA LEU A 26 19.71 12.57 11.16
C LEU A 26 21.23 12.68 11.38
N ALA A 27 22.01 11.72 10.88
CA ALA A 27 23.46 11.74 10.97
C ALA A 27 24.05 12.96 10.21
N VAL A 28 23.56 13.22 8.99
CA VAL A 28 23.92 14.42 8.22
C VAL A 28 23.60 15.67 9.02
N PHE A 29 22.38 15.79 9.55
CA PHE A 29 21.96 16.94 10.34
C PHE A 29 22.85 17.16 11.58
N ILE A 30 23.13 16.10 12.34
CA ILE A 30 23.99 16.15 13.53
C ILE A 30 25.39 16.61 13.14
N ILE A 31 26.01 16.02 12.12
CA ILE A 31 27.36 16.36 11.67
C ILE A 31 27.44 17.80 11.19
N THR A 32 26.45 18.26 10.40
CA THR A 32 26.37 19.65 9.95
C THR A 32 26.22 20.61 11.12
N LEU A 33 25.36 20.30 12.09
CA LEU A 33 25.13 21.13 13.27
C LEU A 33 26.38 21.23 14.14
N PHE A 34 27.03 20.11 14.45
CA PHE A 34 28.27 20.09 15.24
C PHE A 34 29.41 20.82 14.51
N GLY A 35 29.60 20.55 13.22
CA GLY A 35 30.63 21.23 12.43
C GLY A 35 30.40 22.75 12.37
N PHE A 36 29.15 23.19 12.20
CA PHE A 36 28.81 24.62 12.20
C PHE A 36 29.02 25.28 13.57
N LEU A 37 28.61 24.63 14.65
CA LEU A 37 28.83 25.14 16.01
C LEU A 37 30.32 25.28 16.32
N GLN A 38 31.13 24.29 15.95
CA GLN A 38 32.58 24.32 16.15
C GLN A 38 33.26 25.42 15.34
N VAL A 39 32.89 25.58 14.06
CA VAL A 39 33.38 26.69 13.23
C VAL A 39 33.01 28.03 13.83
N ARG A 40 31.77 28.19 14.32
CA ARG A 40 31.31 29.45 14.92
C ARG A 40 32.11 29.81 16.16
N THR A 41 32.28 28.89 17.11
CA THR A 41 32.99 29.16 18.37
C THR A 41 34.45 29.51 18.13
N THR A 42 35.14 28.74 17.28
CA THR A 42 36.56 28.98 16.99
C THR A 42 36.76 30.23 16.15
N ALA A 43 35.86 30.54 15.20
CA ALA A 43 35.96 31.76 14.40
C ALA A 43 35.79 33.03 15.25
N GLN A 44 34.85 33.04 16.20
CA GLN A 44 34.62 34.21 17.05
C GLN A 44 35.82 34.55 17.92
N GLU A 45 36.40 33.56 18.61
CA GLU A 45 37.54 33.77 19.51
C GLU A 45 38.78 34.29 18.74
N VAL A 46 39.03 33.72 17.57
CA VAL A 46 40.21 34.01 16.76
C VAL A 46 40.10 35.35 16.04
N ILE A 47 38.96 35.62 15.39
CA ILE A 47 38.80 36.80 14.52
C ILE A 47 38.49 38.05 15.36
N GLU A 48 37.66 37.95 16.39
CA GLU A 48 37.24 39.15 17.12
C GLU A 48 38.26 39.59 18.17
N VAL A 49 38.95 38.65 18.82
CA VAL A 49 39.84 38.96 19.95
C VAL A 49 41.31 38.98 19.51
N ASP A 50 41.85 37.86 19.03
CA ASP A 50 43.28 37.76 18.76
C ASP A 50 43.70 38.60 17.53
N ALA A 51 42.89 38.65 16.48
CA ALA A 51 43.19 39.52 15.33
C ALA A 51 43.11 41.01 15.69
N TYR A 52 42.17 41.38 16.56
CA TYR A 52 42.05 42.75 17.04
C TYR A 52 43.25 43.14 17.92
N LEU A 53 43.61 42.30 18.90
CA LEU A 53 44.78 42.53 19.75
C LEU A 53 46.08 42.56 18.95
N SER A 54 46.24 41.70 17.93
CA SER A 54 47.39 41.72 17.02
C SER A 54 47.52 43.07 16.30
N ARG A 55 46.42 43.57 15.73
CA ARG A 55 46.38 44.87 15.05
C ARG A 55 46.74 46.01 16.00
N VAL A 56 46.11 46.07 17.17
CA VAL A 56 46.35 47.16 18.13
C VAL A 56 47.78 47.10 18.68
N ALA A 57 48.32 45.92 18.96
CA ALA A 57 49.73 45.78 19.35
C ALA A 57 50.69 46.25 18.24
N SER A 58 50.36 46.03 16.97
CA SER A 58 51.12 46.58 15.85
C SER A 58 51.06 48.11 15.81
N GLU A 59 49.89 48.70 16.07
CA GLU A 59 49.72 50.16 16.19
C GLU A 59 50.55 50.74 17.33
N VAL A 60 50.60 50.08 18.49
CA VAL A 60 51.49 50.46 19.61
C VAL A 60 52.95 50.47 19.16
N ALA A 61 53.41 49.40 18.50
CA ALA A 61 54.79 49.33 18.02
C ALA A 61 55.12 50.43 16.99
N LEU A 62 54.21 50.70 16.05
CA LEU A 62 54.36 51.74 15.03
C LEU A 62 54.34 53.15 15.62
N ALA A 63 53.38 53.45 16.50
CA ALA A 63 53.29 54.75 17.17
C ALA A 63 54.53 55.01 18.03
N THR A 64 55.06 53.98 18.68
CA THR A 64 56.32 54.08 19.43
C THR A 64 57.50 54.44 18.52
N LEU A 65 57.61 53.81 17.35
CA LEU A 65 58.64 54.15 16.38
C LEU A 65 58.50 55.59 15.86
N GLN A 66 57.28 56.09 15.67
CA GLN A 66 57.02 57.48 15.29
C GLN A 66 57.43 58.46 16.39
N CYS A 67 57.11 58.20 17.66
CA CYS A 67 57.59 58.99 18.80
C CYS A 67 59.12 59.06 18.80
N ARG A 68 59.78 57.91 18.68
CA ARG A 68 61.25 57.85 18.68
C ARG A 68 61.89 58.55 17.47
N ARG A 69 61.21 58.57 16.33
CA ARG A 69 61.63 59.34 15.16
C ARG A 69 61.59 60.84 15.46
N TYR A 70 60.44 61.36 15.92
CA TYR A 70 60.30 62.79 16.20
C TYR A 70 61.14 63.27 17.39
N GLU A 71 61.40 62.40 18.38
CA GLU A 71 62.40 62.64 19.43
C GLU A 71 63.77 62.90 18.82
N LYS A 72 64.23 61.99 17.94
CA LYS A 72 65.53 62.16 17.27
C LYS A 72 65.56 63.40 16.41
N ASP A 73 64.50 63.67 15.66
CA ASP A 73 64.40 64.88 14.82
C ASP A 73 64.44 66.16 15.69
N THR A 74 63.86 66.13 16.90
CA THR A 74 63.99 67.21 17.89
C THR A 74 65.45 67.39 18.33
N PHE A 75 66.15 66.30 18.62
CA PHE A 75 67.56 66.34 19.04
C PHE A 75 68.54 66.64 17.90
N LEU A 76 68.17 66.49 16.64
CA LEU A 76 69.03 66.86 15.52
C LEU A 76 68.94 68.35 15.19
N ASN A 77 67.84 69.02 15.58
CA ASN A 77 67.56 70.41 15.25
C ASN A 77 67.68 71.36 16.47
N LEU A 78 68.65 71.15 17.38
CA LEU A 78 68.81 72.02 18.56
C LEU A 78 69.04 73.49 18.21
N SER A 79 69.73 73.78 17.11
CA SER A 79 70.10 75.14 16.70
C SER A 79 68.94 75.98 16.16
N ASP A 80 67.82 75.36 15.76
CA ASP A 80 66.67 76.04 15.19
C ASP A 80 65.42 75.84 16.07
N SER A 81 64.98 76.89 16.76
CA SER A 81 63.82 76.82 17.66
C SER A 81 62.51 76.50 16.94
N THR A 82 62.31 77.05 15.75
CA THR A 82 61.06 76.89 15.00
C THR A 82 60.93 75.46 14.48
N ILE A 83 62.01 74.90 13.93
CA ILE A 83 62.03 73.50 13.47
C ILE A 83 61.87 72.55 14.66
N ARG A 84 62.56 72.81 15.78
CA ARG A 84 62.47 72.00 17.00
C ARG A 84 61.06 71.99 17.59
N GLU A 85 60.40 73.15 17.70
CA GLU A 85 59.02 73.26 18.20
C GLU A 85 58.03 72.49 17.31
N ASN A 86 58.22 72.51 15.99
CA ASN A 86 57.42 71.71 15.07
C ASN A 86 57.58 70.20 15.33
N TYR A 87 58.81 69.70 15.53
CA TYR A 87 59.03 68.29 15.85
C TYR A 87 58.51 67.90 17.24
N VAL A 88 58.56 68.81 18.22
CA VAL A 88 57.92 68.60 19.53
C VAL A 88 56.39 68.48 19.37
N PHE A 89 55.77 69.30 18.52
CA PHE A 89 54.34 69.18 18.22
C PHE A 89 54.01 67.84 17.54
N LEU A 90 54.79 67.43 16.54
CA LEU A 90 54.63 66.13 15.88
C LEU A 90 54.83 64.97 16.86
N TRP A 91 55.81 65.08 17.78
CA TRP A 91 56.03 64.12 18.85
C TRP A 91 54.84 64.04 19.80
N GLN A 92 54.24 65.18 20.20
CA GLN A 92 53.06 65.20 21.07
C GLN A 92 51.87 64.49 20.42
N ASN A 93 51.66 64.70 19.12
CA ASN A 93 50.61 63.99 18.38
C ASN A 93 50.88 62.48 18.31
N ALA A 94 52.11 62.08 17.96
CA ALA A 94 52.49 60.68 17.93
C ALA A 94 52.37 60.02 19.32
N TYR A 95 52.70 60.76 20.38
CA TYR A 95 52.55 60.29 21.76
C TYR A 95 51.06 60.11 22.12
N ALA A 96 50.19 61.04 21.73
CA ALA A 96 48.76 60.90 21.94
C ALA A 96 48.17 59.69 21.18
N ASP A 97 48.68 59.40 19.99
CA ASP A 97 48.31 58.20 19.23
C ASP A 97 48.81 56.92 19.91
N LEU A 98 50.03 56.92 20.44
CA LEU A 98 50.58 55.81 21.22
C LEU A 98 49.76 55.58 22.51
N GLU A 99 49.46 56.62 23.26
CA GLU A 99 48.64 56.56 24.48
C GLU A 99 47.25 55.97 24.18
N ARG A 100 46.63 56.41 23.08
CA ARG A 100 45.34 55.86 22.63
C ARG A 100 45.45 54.40 22.23
N ALA A 101 46.51 54.00 21.52
CA ALA A 101 46.74 52.62 21.12
C ALA A 101 46.94 51.70 22.33
N VAL A 102 47.74 52.12 23.31
CA VAL A 102 47.94 51.37 24.58
C VAL A 102 46.64 51.28 25.37
N ALA A 103 45.89 52.36 25.50
CA ALA A 103 44.58 52.35 26.16
C ALA A 103 43.59 51.40 25.46
N THR A 104 43.60 51.39 24.12
CA THR A 104 42.77 50.49 23.31
C THR A 104 43.15 49.02 23.51
N PHE A 105 44.45 48.72 23.60
CA PHE A 105 44.94 47.38 23.89
C PHE A 105 44.47 46.92 25.28
N ASN A 106 44.64 47.78 26.30
CA ASN A 106 44.24 47.48 27.68
C ASN A 106 42.74 47.23 27.82
N ALA A 107 41.92 47.99 27.08
CA ALA A 107 40.47 47.81 27.05
C ALA A 107 40.05 46.49 26.37
N ALA A 108 40.82 46.00 25.40
CA ALA A 108 40.55 44.77 24.67
C ALA A 108 41.23 43.54 25.28
N ALA A 109 42.10 43.70 26.28
CA ALA A 109 42.84 42.61 26.90
C ALA A 109 41.91 41.63 27.63
N THR A 110 41.81 40.42 27.09
CA THR A 110 40.95 39.35 27.63
C THR A 110 41.69 38.43 28.59
N THR A 111 42.96 38.12 28.32
CA THR A 111 43.79 37.22 29.14
C THR A 111 44.59 37.99 30.20
N GLU A 112 44.99 37.29 31.27
CA GLU A 112 45.84 37.87 32.31
C GLU A 112 47.20 38.33 31.77
N LEU A 113 47.76 37.56 30.83
CA LEU A 113 49.02 37.91 30.16
C LEU A 113 48.87 39.21 29.35
N ASP A 114 47.78 39.37 28.60
CA ASP A 114 47.52 40.58 27.83
C ASP A 114 47.36 41.80 28.76
N ARG A 115 46.67 41.64 29.90
CA ARG A 115 46.52 42.73 30.89
C ARG A 115 47.83 43.16 31.49
N GLN A 116 48.68 42.21 31.90
CA GLN A 116 50.00 42.51 32.45
C GLN A 116 50.89 43.23 31.43
N GLN A 117 50.89 42.74 30.19
CA GLN A 117 51.66 43.37 29.12
C GLN A 117 51.20 44.81 28.85
N GLY A 118 49.89 45.03 28.88
CA GLY A 118 49.28 46.33 28.72
C GLY A 118 49.60 47.35 29.82
N LEU A 119 49.67 46.88 31.08
CA LEU A 119 50.12 47.69 32.21
C LEU A 119 51.60 48.07 32.08
N GLU A 120 52.45 47.13 31.69
CA GLU A 120 53.88 47.39 31.44
C GLU A 120 54.07 48.44 30.33
N TRP A 121 53.30 48.34 29.24
CA TRP A 121 53.33 49.35 28.18
C TRP A 121 52.89 50.72 28.66
N GLN A 122 51.85 50.79 29.50
CA GLN A 122 51.36 52.04 30.05
C GLN A 122 52.39 52.70 30.97
N GLU A 123 53.08 51.92 31.80
CA GLU A 123 54.18 52.43 32.64
C GLU A 123 55.35 52.92 31.77
N ASN A 124 55.79 52.11 30.80
CA ASN A 124 56.89 52.44 29.89
C ASN A 124 56.61 53.71 29.06
N LEU A 125 55.38 53.87 28.59
CA LEU A 125 54.82 55.05 27.92
C LEU A 125 54.99 56.31 28.77
N VAL A 126 54.53 56.26 30.03
CA VAL A 126 54.54 57.43 30.93
C VAL A 126 55.97 57.82 31.29
N ASN A 127 56.81 56.83 31.61
CA ASN A 127 58.22 57.05 31.91
C ASN A 127 58.97 57.68 30.73
N TYR A 128 58.65 57.23 29.51
CA TYR A 128 59.20 57.81 28.28
C TYR A 128 58.78 59.27 28.08
N ARG A 129 57.51 59.61 28.34
CA ARG A 129 57.02 61.00 28.24
C ARG A 129 57.76 61.93 29.17
N VAL A 130 57.83 61.56 30.44
CA VAL A 130 58.47 62.38 31.48
C VAL A 130 59.92 62.64 31.08
N ALA A 131 60.65 61.59 30.72
CA ALA A 131 62.05 61.71 30.33
C ALA A 131 62.26 62.59 29.08
N PHE A 132 61.41 62.48 28.05
CA PHE A 132 61.52 63.37 26.88
C PHE A 132 61.25 64.84 27.24
N LEU A 133 60.24 65.10 28.07
CA LEU A 133 59.89 66.46 28.50
C LEU A 133 60.99 67.07 29.38
N ASP A 134 61.63 66.28 30.24
CA ASP A 134 62.76 66.71 31.06
C ASP A 134 63.96 67.08 30.17
N VAL A 135 64.28 66.26 29.17
CA VAL A 135 65.36 66.56 28.20
C VAL A 135 65.02 67.82 27.38
N LYS A 136 63.77 67.97 26.94
CA LYS A 136 63.30 69.19 26.27
C LYS A 136 63.50 70.42 27.15
N GLN A 137 63.10 70.35 28.43
CA GLN A 137 63.26 71.46 29.37
C GLN A 137 64.72 71.81 29.61
N ALA A 138 65.61 70.81 29.71
CA ALA A 138 67.05 71.03 29.84
C ALA A 138 67.68 71.68 28.58
N ILE A 139 67.17 71.36 27.39
CA ILE A 139 67.55 72.05 26.14
C ILE A 139 67.10 73.51 26.18
N GLU A 140 65.85 73.79 26.57
CA GLU A 140 65.30 75.16 26.67
C GLU A 140 65.99 76.01 27.74
N ALA A 141 66.43 75.39 28.83
CA ALA A 141 67.23 76.02 29.89
C ALA A 141 68.71 76.22 29.50
N GLY A 142 69.13 75.78 28.32
CA GLY A 142 70.51 75.89 27.82
C GLY A 142 71.51 74.93 28.48
N GLN A 143 71.04 73.95 29.26
CA GLN A 143 71.86 72.92 29.91
C GLN A 143 72.36 71.86 28.92
N ILE A 144 71.58 71.60 27.87
CA ILE A 144 71.90 70.68 26.77
C ILE A 144 71.98 71.47 25.47
N GLN A 145 73.14 71.47 24.83
CA GLN A 145 73.41 72.33 23.65
C GLN A 145 73.82 71.56 22.40
N ASN A 146 73.98 70.23 22.48
CA ASN A 146 74.33 69.42 21.32
C ASN A 146 73.51 68.10 21.27
N PRO A 147 73.32 67.52 20.08
CA PRO A 147 72.54 66.29 19.90
C PRO A 147 73.05 65.11 20.74
N ASP A 148 74.37 65.00 20.94
CA ASP A 148 74.97 63.88 21.66
C ASP A 148 74.62 63.89 23.15
N THR A 149 74.67 65.07 23.78
CA THR A 149 74.29 65.25 25.20
C THR A 149 72.78 65.05 25.41
N ALA A 150 71.93 65.48 24.48
CA ALA A 150 70.49 65.17 24.50
C ALA A 150 70.23 63.66 24.42
N ASN A 151 70.91 62.99 23.49
CA ASN A 151 70.81 61.55 23.31
C ASN A 151 71.38 60.75 24.51
N GLN A 152 72.40 61.27 25.20
CA GLN A 152 72.92 60.68 26.44
C GLN A 152 71.93 60.84 27.61
N ALA A 153 71.31 62.01 27.75
CA ALA A 153 70.29 62.26 28.77
C ALA A 153 69.08 61.31 28.63
N MET A 154 68.77 60.91 27.40
CA MET A 154 67.71 59.94 27.11
C MET A 154 68.13 58.48 27.39
N SER A 155 69.42 58.19 27.57
CA SER A 155 69.97 56.83 27.67
C SER A 155 69.33 55.94 28.74
N PRO A 156 69.04 56.41 29.97
CA PRO A 156 68.42 55.58 31.01
C PRO A 156 67.05 55.00 30.63
N PHE A 157 66.37 55.63 29.68
CA PHE A 157 65.01 55.26 29.27
C PHE A 157 64.94 54.67 27.86
N LYS A 158 66.08 54.58 27.15
CA LYS A 158 66.13 53.98 25.80
C LYS A 158 65.69 52.52 25.83
N ASP A 159 66.00 51.80 26.89
CA ASP A 159 65.66 50.39 27.02
C ASP A 159 64.17 50.22 27.34
N THR A 160 63.58 51.14 28.09
CA THR A 160 62.12 51.24 28.34
C THR A 160 61.34 51.33 27.02
N ILE A 161 61.68 52.29 26.16
CA ILE A 161 60.95 52.52 24.90
C ILE A 161 61.26 51.45 23.84
N ARG A 162 62.47 50.86 23.87
CA ARG A 162 62.82 49.69 23.05
C ARG A 162 62.06 48.44 23.49
N SER A 163 61.93 48.23 24.80
CA SER A 163 61.16 47.12 25.37
C SER A 163 59.70 47.23 24.94
N LEU A 164 59.09 48.42 25.07
CA LEU A 164 57.73 48.69 24.60
C LEU A 164 57.57 48.35 23.11
N THR A 165 58.47 48.85 22.25
CA THR A 165 58.41 48.56 20.79
C THR A 165 58.52 47.05 20.51
N SER A 166 59.48 46.38 21.16
CA SER A 166 59.79 44.96 20.88
C SER A 166 58.73 44.02 21.43
N SER A 167 58.22 44.29 22.64
CA SER A 167 57.11 43.53 23.24
C SER A 167 55.81 43.72 22.46
N ALA A 168 55.50 44.95 22.04
CA ALA A 168 54.35 45.22 21.16
C ALA A 168 54.44 44.48 19.82
N ALA A 169 55.62 44.50 19.18
CA ALA A 169 55.85 43.72 17.96
C ALA A 169 55.76 42.20 18.21
N ASN A 170 56.24 41.72 19.36
CA ASN A 170 56.16 40.30 19.72
C ASN A 170 54.72 39.86 19.94
N VAL A 171 53.90 40.64 20.64
CA VAL A 171 52.46 40.39 20.82
C VAL A 171 51.72 40.43 19.48
N ALA A 172 52.00 41.44 18.66
CA ALA A 172 51.40 41.54 17.32
C ALA A 172 51.67 40.28 16.49
N ASN A 173 52.92 39.81 16.49
CA ASN A 173 53.34 38.61 15.76
C ASN A 173 52.80 37.31 16.38
N SER A 174 52.75 37.18 17.71
CA SER A 174 52.27 35.96 18.37
C SER A 174 50.77 35.79 18.17
N LYS A 175 49.98 36.84 18.41
CA LYS A 175 48.54 36.87 18.17
C LYS A 175 48.23 36.71 16.68
N GLY A 176 49.00 37.37 15.79
CA GLY A 176 48.85 37.21 14.35
C GLY A 176 49.12 35.77 13.86
N ARG A 177 50.11 35.07 14.43
CA ARG A 177 50.36 33.65 14.16
C ARG A 177 49.24 32.76 14.69
N GLN A 178 48.70 33.04 15.88
CA GLN A 178 47.54 32.31 16.43
C GLN A 178 46.33 32.44 15.49
N VAL A 179 46.07 33.65 14.98
CA VAL A 179 45.03 33.89 13.97
C VAL A 179 45.25 33.09 12.71
N GLN A 180 46.49 33.07 12.19
CA GLN A 180 46.82 32.33 10.98
C GLN A 180 46.66 30.82 11.15
N VAL A 181 47.13 30.26 12.28
CA VAL A 181 47.01 28.83 12.59
C VAL A 181 45.55 28.43 12.76
N ALA A 182 44.80 29.18 13.55
CA ALA A 182 43.40 28.85 13.79
C ALA A 182 42.53 29.06 12.54
N SER A 183 42.87 30.02 11.66
CA SER A 183 42.23 30.15 10.34
C SER A 183 42.48 28.93 9.45
N GLN A 184 43.68 28.35 9.50
CA GLN A 184 44.00 27.11 8.79
C GLN A 184 43.25 25.91 9.36
N GLU A 185 43.20 25.77 10.69
CA GLU A 185 42.43 24.71 11.36
C GLU A 185 40.93 24.81 11.04
N LEU A 186 40.36 26.02 11.08
CA LEU A 186 38.98 26.30 10.67
C LEU A 186 38.71 25.87 9.24
N ALA A 187 39.62 26.19 8.31
CA ALA A 187 39.48 25.78 6.91
C ALA A 187 39.52 24.26 6.74
N VAL A 188 40.39 23.56 7.48
CA VAL A 188 40.46 22.09 7.48
C VAL A 188 39.20 21.47 8.07
N ILE A 189 38.73 21.95 9.22
CA ILE A 189 37.49 21.49 9.86
C ILE A 189 36.31 21.70 8.90
N SER A 190 36.16 22.90 8.36
CA SER A 190 35.10 23.24 7.41
C SER A 190 35.11 22.32 6.18
N ARG A 191 36.29 22.10 5.58
CA ARG A 191 36.45 21.20 4.43
C ARG A 191 36.10 19.75 4.78
N ASN A 192 36.56 19.24 5.92
CA ASN A 192 36.28 17.88 6.35
C ASN A 192 34.78 17.68 6.64
N THR A 193 34.14 18.63 7.34
CA THR A 193 32.70 18.63 7.57
C THR A 193 31.93 18.61 6.25
N LEU A 194 32.32 19.46 5.27
CA LEU A 194 31.68 19.49 3.95
C LEU A 194 31.84 18.15 3.21
N GLN A 195 33.04 17.56 3.22
CA GLN A 195 33.29 16.28 2.56
C GLN A 195 32.47 15.14 3.17
N ILE A 196 32.42 15.05 4.50
CA ILE A 196 31.61 14.03 5.20
C ILE A 196 30.12 14.23 4.89
N MET A 197 29.64 15.48 4.91
CA MET A 197 28.25 15.83 4.59
C MET A 197 27.88 15.42 3.16
N VAL A 198 28.73 15.76 2.18
CA VAL A 198 28.52 15.38 0.77
C VAL A 198 28.56 13.87 0.59
N ALA A 199 29.53 13.17 1.21
CA ALA A 199 29.65 11.72 1.12
C ALA A 199 28.39 11.01 1.67
N LEU A 200 27.91 11.42 2.85
CA LEU A 200 26.67 10.89 3.42
C LEU A 200 25.44 11.24 2.59
N GLY A 201 25.38 12.44 2.02
CA GLY A 201 24.34 12.85 1.09
C GLY A 201 24.28 11.97 -0.16
N ILE A 202 25.43 11.66 -0.76
CA ILE A 202 25.53 10.74 -1.90
C ILE A 202 25.04 9.34 -1.50
N VAL A 203 25.47 8.82 -0.35
CA VAL A 203 25.01 7.50 0.15
C VAL A 203 23.50 7.47 0.33
N ALA A 204 22.92 8.49 0.97
CA ALA A 204 21.48 8.61 1.14
C ALA A 204 20.74 8.68 -0.21
N MET A 205 21.29 9.42 -1.17
CA MET A 205 20.72 9.54 -2.52
C MET A 205 20.75 8.21 -3.28
N VAL A 206 21.85 7.46 -3.21
CA VAL A 206 21.98 6.13 -3.83
C VAL A 206 20.97 5.15 -3.22
N ILE A 207 20.82 5.15 -1.89
CA ILE A 207 19.83 4.30 -1.21
C ILE A 207 18.42 4.68 -1.63
N ALA A 208 18.09 5.97 -1.64
CA ALA A 208 16.77 6.46 -2.07
C ALA A 208 16.47 6.08 -3.53
N LEU A 209 17.43 6.25 -4.44
CA LEU A 209 17.29 5.87 -5.84
C LEU A 209 17.11 4.36 -6.00
N THR A 210 17.90 3.56 -5.29
CA THR A 210 17.78 2.09 -5.31
C THR A 210 16.40 1.66 -4.83
N TRP A 211 15.89 2.25 -3.75
CA TRP A 211 14.52 2.00 -3.28
C TRP A 211 13.47 2.44 -4.29
N SER A 212 13.62 3.62 -4.90
CA SER A 212 12.70 4.12 -5.94
C SER A 212 12.58 3.15 -7.12
N LEU A 213 13.69 2.55 -7.56
CA LEU A 213 13.71 1.59 -8.67
C LEU A 213 13.18 0.20 -8.27
N LEU A 214 13.46 -0.26 -7.05
CA LEU A 214 13.02 -1.57 -6.57
C LEU A 214 11.56 -1.57 -6.09
N PHE A 215 11.04 -0.44 -5.62
CA PHE A 215 9.72 -0.32 -5.01
C PHE A 215 8.58 -0.78 -5.94
N PRO A 216 8.52 -0.38 -7.23
CA PRO A 216 7.48 -0.84 -8.14
C PRO A 216 7.48 -2.35 -8.33
N VAL A 217 8.65 -2.96 -8.44
CA VAL A 217 8.80 -4.41 -8.66
C VAL A 217 8.47 -5.20 -7.39
N ARG A 218 8.85 -4.67 -6.23
CA ARG A 218 8.68 -5.34 -4.94
C ARG A 218 7.27 -5.15 -4.36
N PHE A 219 6.60 -4.02 -4.59
CA PHE A 219 5.31 -3.71 -3.95
C PHE A 219 4.18 -3.47 -4.95
N VAL A 220 4.39 -2.60 -5.94
CA VAL A 220 3.30 -2.14 -6.82
C VAL A 220 2.83 -3.24 -7.79
N ARG A 221 3.75 -3.96 -8.43
CA ARG A 221 3.41 -5.02 -9.39
C ARG A 221 2.55 -6.15 -8.80
N PRO A 222 2.88 -6.74 -7.62
CA PRO A 222 2.03 -7.74 -6.98
C PRO A 222 0.62 -7.21 -6.68
N LEU A 223 0.51 -5.97 -6.22
CA LEU A 223 -0.78 -5.35 -5.90
C LEU A 223 -1.64 -5.17 -7.16
N ILE A 224 -1.05 -4.68 -8.26
CA ILE A 224 -1.74 -4.55 -9.55
C ILE A 224 -2.15 -5.93 -10.10
N ALA A 225 -1.29 -6.95 -9.97
CA ALA A 225 -1.59 -8.30 -10.42
C ALA A 225 -2.81 -8.88 -9.68
N LEU A 226 -2.86 -8.70 -8.36
CA LEU A 226 -4.01 -9.11 -7.55
C LEU A 226 -5.26 -8.31 -7.90
N GLN A 227 -5.16 -6.98 -8.02
CA GLN A 227 -6.27 -6.13 -8.43
C GLN A 227 -6.86 -6.57 -9.78
N ASN A 228 -6.02 -6.84 -10.77
CA ASN A 228 -6.46 -7.29 -12.09
C ASN A 228 -7.10 -8.68 -12.04
N ALA A 229 -6.56 -9.61 -11.25
CA ALA A 229 -7.15 -10.94 -11.08
C ALA A 229 -8.51 -10.86 -10.38
N THR A 230 -8.64 -10.04 -9.33
CA THR A 230 -9.92 -9.78 -8.67
C THR A 230 -10.93 -9.16 -9.62
N LYS A 231 -10.51 -8.19 -10.44
CA LYS A 231 -11.39 -7.58 -11.45
C LYS A 231 -11.88 -8.61 -12.47
N ARG A 232 -10.99 -9.45 -13.02
CA ARG A 232 -11.36 -10.53 -13.94
C ARG A 232 -12.35 -11.51 -13.32
N LEU A 233 -12.12 -11.92 -12.08
CA LEU A 233 -13.04 -12.81 -11.37
C LEU A 233 -14.42 -12.16 -11.19
N SER A 234 -14.46 -10.87 -10.85
CA SER A 234 -15.71 -10.09 -10.76
C SER A 234 -16.41 -9.91 -12.10
N ASP A 235 -15.66 -9.87 -13.21
CA ASP A 235 -16.18 -9.76 -14.58
C ASP A 235 -16.66 -11.13 -15.13
N GLY A 236 -16.57 -12.21 -14.33
CA GLY A 236 -17.08 -13.55 -14.66
C GLY A 236 -16.03 -14.57 -15.10
N ASP A 237 -14.75 -14.21 -15.14
CA ASP A 237 -13.65 -15.14 -15.44
C ASP A 237 -13.28 -15.99 -14.22
N LEU A 238 -13.90 -17.17 -14.11
CA LEU A 238 -13.71 -18.10 -12.98
C LEU A 238 -12.34 -18.77 -12.94
N ASP A 239 -11.56 -18.66 -14.02
CA ASP A 239 -10.20 -19.19 -14.12
C ASP A 239 -9.14 -18.15 -13.75
N ALA A 240 -9.54 -16.93 -13.37
CA ALA A 240 -8.63 -15.90 -12.91
C ALA A 240 -7.85 -16.35 -11.67
N ARG A 241 -6.52 -16.47 -11.79
CA ARG A 241 -5.59 -16.83 -10.71
C ARG A 241 -4.37 -15.90 -10.69
N VAL A 242 -3.78 -15.75 -9.52
CA VAL A 242 -2.52 -15.00 -9.32
C VAL A 242 -1.38 -15.99 -9.12
N THR A 243 -0.25 -15.77 -9.79
CA THR A 243 0.93 -16.63 -9.64
C THR A 243 1.60 -16.42 -8.27
N VAL A 244 1.65 -17.49 -7.46
CA VAL A 244 2.31 -17.47 -6.14
C VAL A 244 3.79 -17.82 -6.30
N ARG A 245 4.67 -16.82 -6.35
CA ARG A 245 6.13 -17.02 -6.38
C ARG A 245 6.85 -16.59 -5.11
N ARG A 246 6.16 -15.91 -4.20
CA ARG A 246 6.74 -15.29 -3.00
C ARG A 246 6.25 -15.97 -1.73
N ARG A 247 7.09 -15.95 -0.70
CA ARG A 247 6.81 -16.48 0.65
C ARG A 247 6.75 -15.35 1.68
N ASP A 248 6.00 -14.32 1.34
CA ASP A 248 5.75 -13.11 2.13
C ASP A 248 4.22 -12.86 2.25
N GLU A 249 3.81 -11.73 2.84
CA GLU A 249 2.39 -11.41 3.02
C GLU A 249 1.64 -11.25 1.67
N PHE A 250 2.32 -10.84 0.59
CA PHE A 250 1.71 -10.84 -0.75
C PHE A 250 1.53 -12.26 -1.30
N GLY A 251 2.46 -13.17 -1.01
CA GLY A 251 2.31 -14.60 -1.29
C GLY A 251 1.08 -15.18 -0.60
N LEU A 252 0.95 -14.96 0.70
CA LEU A 252 -0.20 -15.41 1.50
C LEU A 252 -1.53 -14.83 0.97
N LEU A 253 -1.54 -13.54 0.60
CA LEU A 253 -2.72 -12.90 0.02
C LEU A 253 -3.09 -13.49 -1.35
N SER A 254 -2.09 -13.83 -2.17
CA SER A 254 -2.29 -14.48 -3.47
C SER A 254 -2.84 -15.90 -3.31
N GLU A 255 -2.34 -16.67 -2.34
CA GLU A 255 -2.87 -17.99 -1.99
C GLU A 255 -4.33 -17.90 -1.51
N SER A 256 -4.61 -16.95 -0.61
CA SER A 256 -5.97 -16.71 -0.09
C SER A 256 -6.94 -16.32 -1.21
N PHE A 257 -6.50 -15.49 -2.16
CA PHE A 257 -7.29 -15.12 -3.34
C PHE A 257 -7.56 -16.34 -4.23
N ASN A 258 -6.55 -17.15 -4.54
CA ASN A 258 -6.73 -18.33 -5.38
C ASN A 258 -7.71 -19.33 -4.74
N HIS A 259 -7.61 -19.55 -3.42
CA HIS A 259 -8.55 -20.40 -2.69
C HIS A 259 -9.99 -19.87 -2.79
N MET A 260 -10.20 -18.55 -2.62
CA MET A 260 -11.52 -17.93 -2.80
C MET A 260 -12.05 -18.15 -4.23
N ALA A 261 -11.20 -17.95 -5.24
CA ALA A 261 -11.57 -18.16 -6.64
C ALA A 261 -11.92 -19.63 -6.95
N ASP A 262 -11.22 -20.58 -6.34
CA ASP A 262 -11.54 -22.01 -6.42
C ASP A 262 -12.89 -22.34 -5.76
N THR A 263 -13.17 -21.79 -4.57
CA THR A 263 -14.47 -21.95 -3.90
C THR A 263 -15.61 -21.38 -4.72
N ILE A 264 -15.47 -20.17 -5.26
CA ILE A 264 -16.50 -19.54 -6.10
C ILE A 264 -16.75 -20.36 -7.37
N LYS A 265 -15.69 -20.83 -8.05
CA LYS A 265 -15.81 -21.68 -9.23
C LYS A 265 -16.56 -22.98 -8.92
N ALA A 266 -16.21 -23.64 -7.81
CA ALA A 266 -16.87 -24.88 -7.40
C ALA A 266 -18.38 -24.67 -7.12
N GLN A 267 -18.73 -23.58 -6.42
CA GLN A 267 -20.12 -23.25 -6.13
C GLN A 267 -20.95 -22.97 -7.39
N ILE A 268 -20.37 -22.27 -8.37
CA ILE A 268 -21.07 -21.99 -9.64
C ILE A 268 -21.30 -23.29 -10.43
N ILE A 269 -20.30 -24.18 -10.49
CA ILE A 269 -20.45 -25.49 -11.15
C ILE A 269 -21.55 -26.33 -10.47
N GLU A 270 -21.60 -26.33 -9.14
CA GLU A 270 -22.64 -27.02 -8.38
C GLU A 270 -24.03 -26.44 -8.65
N LEU A 271 -24.17 -25.10 -8.68
CA LEU A 271 -25.42 -24.43 -9.02
C LEU A 271 -25.88 -24.76 -10.45
N ASP A 272 -24.98 -24.80 -11.42
CA ASP A 272 -25.32 -25.14 -12.81
C ASP A 272 -25.76 -26.61 -12.96
N GLN A 273 -25.08 -27.53 -12.28
CA GLN A 273 -25.49 -28.95 -12.24
C GLN A 273 -26.86 -29.12 -11.60
N THR A 274 -27.13 -28.46 -10.48
CA THR A 274 -28.44 -28.55 -9.81
C THR A 274 -29.55 -27.93 -10.66
N ALA A 275 -29.27 -26.83 -11.38
CA ALA A 275 -30.21 -26.23 -12.33
C ALA A 275 -30.50 -27.17 -13.51
N LEU A 276 -29.47 -27.83 -14.07
CA LEU A 276 -29.64 -28.80 -15.16
C LEU A 276 -30.49 -29.99 -14.73
N VAL A 277 -30.21 -30.57 -13.56
CA VAL A 277 -30.98 -31.69 -13.01
C VAL A 277 -32.43 -31.28 -12.75
N ARG A 278 -32.67 -30.08 -12.20
CA ARG A 278 -34.04 -29.56 -12.03
C ARG A 278 -34.78 -29.46 -13.36
N LYS A 279 -34.15 -28.90 -14.39
CA LYS A 279 -34.74 -28.79 -15.74
C LYS A 279 -35.04 -30.16 -16.35
N GLN A 280 -34.14 -31.13 -16.20
CA GLN A 280 -34.38 -32.50 -16.67
C GLN A 280 -35.56 -33.16 -15.95
N ASN A 281 -35.67 -32.96 -14.63
CA ASN A 281 -36.79 -33.47 -13.85
C ASN A 281 -38.12 -32.84 -14.26
N GLU A 282 -38.16 -31.53 -14.50
CA GLU A 282 -39.36 -30.84 -15.02
C GLU A 282 -39.79 -31.40 -16.38
N GLN A 283 -38.83 -31.63 -17.29
CA GLN A 283 -39.11 -32.25 -18.60
C GLN A 283 -39.63 -33.68 -18.47
N LEU A 284 -39.05 -34.48 -17.57
CA LEU A 284 -39.52 -35.83 -17.30
C LEU A 284 -40.95 -35.83 -16.75
N GLN A 285 -41.25 -34.93 -15.80
CA GLN A 285 -42.61 -34.77 -15.26
C GLN A 285 -43.61 -34.36 -16.35
N ALA A 286 -43.24 -33.42 -17.23
CA ALA A 286 -44.09 -33.03 -18.35
C ALA A 286 -44.37 -34.20 -19.32
N LEU A 287 -43.35 -35.01 -19.62
CA LEU A 287 -43.49 -36.20 -20.46
C LEU A 287 -44.42 -37.25 -19.80
N LEU A 288 -44.26 -37.49 -18.50
CA LEU A 288 -45.12 -38.40 -17.75
C LEU A 288 -46.59 -37.95 -17.77
N ASN A 289 -46.85 -36.65 -17.62
CA ASN A 289 -48.20 -36.10 -17.71
C ASN A 289 -48.80 -36.27 -19.12
N LEU A 290 -48.03 -36.05 -20.19
CA LEU A 290 -48.51 -36.22 -21.57
C LEU A 290 -48.87 -37.69 -21.88
N ILE A 291 -48.07 -38.64 -21.38
CA ILE A 291 -48.38 -40.07 -21.54
C ILE A 291 -49.72 -40.40 -20.86
N GLN A 292 -49.98 -39.87 -19.66
CA GLN A 292 -51.24 -40.09 -18.95
C GLN A 292 -52.47 -39.49 -19.67
N GLU A 293 -52.32 -38.36 -20.36
CA GLU A 293 -53.42 -37.77 -21.14
C GLU A 293 -53.75 -38.57 -22.41
N LEU A 294 -52.79 -39.30 -22.98
CA LEU A 294 -52.96 -40.08 -24.22
C LEU A 294 -53.52 -41.49 -23.98
N GLU A 295 -53.68 -41.92 -22.73
CA GLU A 295 -54.39 -43.15 -22.38
C GLU A 295 -55.90 -42.93 -22.48
N THR A 296 -56.46 -42.87 -23.70
CA THR A 296 -57.92 -42.93 -23.91
C THR A 296 -58.38 -44.40 -23.94
N PRO A 297 -59.01 -44.94 -22.89
CA PRO A 297 -59.41 -46.35 -22.84
C PRO A 297 -60.68 -46.64 -23.65
N ALA A 298 -61.28 -45.65 -24.31
CA ALA A 298 -62.55 -45.78 -25.00
C ALA A 298 -62.52 -45.07 -26.37
N VAL A 299 -62.77 -45.83 -27.43
CA VAL A 299 -62.69 -45.41 -28.83
C VAL A 299 -64.07 -45.56 -29.49
N PRO A 300 -64.73 -44.50 -29.96
CA PRO A 300 -66.01 -44.64 -30.67
C PRO A 300 -65.79 -45.32 -32.03
N LEU A 301 -66.49 -46.43 -32.30
CA LEU A 301 -66.39 -47.16 -33.56
C LEU A 301 -67.40 -46.69 -34.61
N LEU A 302 -68.64 -46.46 -34.16
CA LEU A 302 -69.78 -46.06 -34.98
C LEU A 302 -70.71 -45.20 -34.11
N ASN A 303 -71.70 -44.54 -34.73
CA ASN A 303 -72.72 -43.81 -33.97
C ASN A 303 -73.42 -44.74 -32.97
N GLY A 304 -73.33 -44.41 -31.69
CA GLY A 304 -73.89 -45.22 -30.60
C GLY A 304 -73.10 -46.49 -30.26
N VAL A 305 -71.89 -46.68 -30.79
CA VAL A 305 -71.04 -47.85 -30.51
C VAL A 305 -69.66 -47.42 -29.99
N LEU A 306 -69.29 -47.90 -28.80
CA LEU A 306 -68.01 -47.61 -28.16
C LEU A 306 -67.18 -48.88 -28.02
N LEU A 307 -65.90 -48.84 -28.39
CA LEU A 307 -64.93 -49.89 -28.13
C LEU A 307 -64.05 -49.53 -26.94
N VAL A 308 -63.89 -50.46 -26.02
CA VAL A 308 -63.07 -50.33 -24.83
C VAL A 308 -62.02 -51.44 -24.85
N PRO A 309 -60.81 -51.19 -25.34
CA PRO A 309 -59.73 -52.15 -25.25
C PRO A 309 -59.11 -52.11 -23.85
N LEU A 310 -59.21 -53.21 -23.12
CA LEU A 310 -58.55 -53.41 -21.83
C LEU A 310 -57.28 -54.23 -22.05
N VAL A 311 -56.13 -53.58 -21.87
CA VAL A 311 -54.80 -54.18 -22.12
C VAL A 311 -53.89 -54.01 -20.90
N GLY A 312 -53.15 -55.09 -20.59
CA GLY A 312 -52.19 -55.16 -19.50
C GLY A 312 -52.80 -55.60 -18.17
N TYR A 313 -52.07 -55.36 -17.08
CA TYR A 313 -52.54 -55.68 -15.72
C TYR A 313 -53.57 -54.65 -15.25
N LEU A 314 -54.66 -55.14 -14.65
CA LEU A 314 -55.76 -54.31 -14.13
C LEU A 314 -55.75 -54.36 -12.60
N ASP A 315 -55.10 -53.37 -11.98
CA ASP A 315 -55.15 -53.19 -10.53
C ASP A 315 -56.37 -52.36 -10.10
N SER A 316 -56.61 -52.27 -8.79
CA SER A 316 -57.77 -51.58 -8.22
C SER A 316 -57.83 -50.09 -8.59
N GLY A 317 -56.69 -49.40 -8.61
CA GLY A 317 -56.62 -47.98 -8.92
C GLY A 317 -56.85 -47.70 -10.41
N ARG A 318 -56.28 -48.52 -11.29
CA ARG A 318 -56.46 -48.43 -12.74
C ARG A 318 -57.88 -48.82 -13.15
N ALA A 319 -58.46 -49.85 -12.53
CA ALA A 319 -59.83 -50.26 -12.78
C ALA A 319 -60.85 -49.16 -12.48
N GLN A 320 -60.71 -48.47 -11.34
CA GLN A 320 -61.59 -47.35 -10.98
C GLN A 320 -61.45 -46.18 -11.97
N ARG A 321 -60.22 -45.76 -12.29
CA ARG A 321 -59.99 -44.67 -13.27
C ARG A 321 -60.57 -45.01 -14.65
N ILE A 322 -60.33 -46.24 -15.12
CA ILE A 322 -60.85 -46.72 -16.41
C ILE A 322 -62.38 -46.73 -16.40
N ASN A 323 -63.00 -47.23 -15.32
CA ASN A 323 -64.45 -47.27 -15.18
C ASN A 323 -65.06 -45.86 -15.25
N ASP A 324 -64.53 -44.89 -14.50
CA ASP A 324 -65.04 -43.52 -14.50
C ASP A 324 -64.96 -42.87 -15.89
N VAL A 325 -63.81 -43.04 -16.59
CA VAL A 325 -63.62 -42.52 -17.94
C VAL A 325 -64.56 -43.17 -18.95
N ILE A 326 -64.73 -44.50 -18.91
CA ILE A 326 -65.61 -45.22 -19.84
C ILE A 326 -67.07 -44.84 -19.60
N LEU A 327 -67.52 -44.81 -18.34
CA LEU A 327 -68.92 -44.49 -18.02
C LEU A 327 -69.26 -43.06 -18.44
N GLN A 328 -68.36 -42.10 -18.18
CA GLN A 328 -68.53 -40.72 -18.63
C GLN A 328 -68.57 -40.64 -20.15
N THR A 329 -67.64 -41.30 -20.84
CA THR A 329 -67.59 -41.32 -22.31
C THR A 329 -68.84 -41.95 -22.91
N ALA A 330 -69.31 -43.07 -22.35
CA ALA A 330 -70.51 -43.76 -22.79
C ALA A 330 -71.76 -42.89 -22.63
N HIS A 331 -71.87 -42.18 -21.50
CA HIS A 331 -72.97 -41.25 -21.21
C HIS A 331 -72.96 -40.05 -22.17
N THR A 332 -71.82 -39.36 -22.30
CA THR A 332 -71.69 -38.18 -23.18
C THR A 332 -71.98 -38.54 -24.64
N ASN A 333 -71.53 -39.71 -25.11
CA ASN A 333 -71.74 -40.15 -26.49
C ASN A 333 -73.09 -40.84 -26.74
N LYS A 334 -73.98 -40.92 -25.72
CA LYS A 334 -75.29 -41.61 -25.78
C LYS A 334 -75.16 -43.02 -26.39
N THR A 335 -74.20 -43.76 -25.86
CA THR A 335 -73.79 -45.06 -26.42
C THR A 335 -74.87 -46.11 -26.19
N GLN A 336 -75.28 -46.80 -27.26
CA GLN A 336 -76.25 -47.88 -27.21
C GLN A 336 -75.59 -49.25 -27.11
N THR A 337 -74.35 -49.39 -27.60
CA THR A 337 -73.60 -50.64 -27.56
C THR A 337 -72.15 -50.39 -27.18
N VAL A 338 -71.63 -51.11 -26.18
CA VAL A 338 -70.21 -51.08 -25.80
C VAL A 338 -69.59 -52.43 -26.06
N ILE A 339 -68.50 -52.46 -26.82
CA ILE A 339 -67.66 -53.63 -27.00
C ILE A 339 -66.49 -53.50 -26.03
N VAL A 340 -66.41 -54.38 -25.05
CA VAL A 340 -65.28 -54.48 -24.13
C VAL A 340 -64.37 -55.59 -24.64
N ASP A 341 -63.17 -55.24 -25.09
CA ASP A 341 -62.16 -56.19 -25.54
C ASP A 341 -61.18 -56.47 -24.41
N VAL A 342 -61.19 -57.71 -23.92
CA VAL A 342 -60.32 -58.17 -22.82
C VAL A 342 -59.20 -59.07 -23.30
N THR A 343 -58.98 -59.17 -24.63
CA THR A 343 -57.94 -60.02 -25.23
C THR A 343 -56.54 -59.73 -24.66
N GLY A 344 -56.26 -58.47 -24.32
CA GLY A 344 -54.95 -58.01 -23.87
C GLY A 344 -54.72 -58.02 -22.36
N ILE A 345 -55.68 -58.53 -21.55
CA ILE A 345 -55.53 -58.54 -20.09
C ILE A 345 -54.65 -59.72 -19.67
N SER A 346 -53.56 -59.40 -18.96
CA SER A 346 -52.63 -60.37 -18.40
C SER A 346 -52.77 -60.39 -16.87
N GLY A 347 -53.24 -61.50 -16.30
CA GLY A 347 -53.43 -61.66 -14.84
C GLY A 347 -54.69 -62.47 -14.54
N ILE A 348 -54.54 -63.62 -13.88
CA ILE A 348 -55.65 -64.53 -13.55
C ILE A 348 -56.05 -64.28 -12.09
N ASP A 349 -56.69 -63.13 -11.85
CA ASP A 349 -57.08 -62.73 -10.50
C ASP A 349 -58.59 -62.52 -10.40
N THR A 350 -59.15 -62.90 -9.25
CA THR A 350 -60.59 -62.77 -8.96
C THR A 350 -61.07 -61.32 -9.00
N THR A 351 -60.20 -60.38 -8.66
CA THR A 351 -60.43 -58.93 -8.70
C THR A 351 -60.66 -58.42 -10.12
N THR A 352 -59.92 -58.91 -11.10
CA THR A 352 -60.06 -58.51 -12.52
C THR A 352 -61.43 -58.92 -13.06
N ALA A 353 -61.88 -60.13 -12.76
CA ALA A 353 -63.19 -60.62 -13.16
C ALA A 353 -64.33 -59.79 -12.54
N GLN A 354 -64.19 -59.40 -11.26
CA GLN A 354 -65.14 -58.50 -10.58
C GLN A 354 -65.17 -57.10 -11.22
N TYR A 355 -64.02 -56.54 -11.60
CA TYR A 355 -63.98 -55.24 -12.27
C TYR A 355 -64.65 -55.24 -13.64
N ILE A 356 -64.39 -56.26 -14.47
CA ILE A 356 -65.05 -56.40 -15.78
C ILE A 356 -66.56 -56.52 -15.61
N GLN A 357 -67.01 -57.31 -14.61
CA GLN A 357 -68.42 -57.44 -14.30
C GLN A 357 -69.03 -56.10 -13.85
N GLN A 358 -68.38 -55.39 -12.93
CA GLN A 358 -68.87 -54.12 -12.41
C GLN A 358 -68.98 -53.06 -13.51
N LEU A 359 -68.00 -52.98 -14.41
CA LEU A 359 -68.03 -52.11 -15.58
C LEU A 359 -69.22 -52.47 -16.49
N ALA A 360 -69.39 -53.75 -16.82
CA ALA A 360 -70.47 -54.22 -17.69
C ALA A 360 -71.86 -53.91 -17.10
N MET A 361 -72.06 -54.17 -15.81
CA MET A 361 -73.32 -53.84 -15.12
C MET A 361 -73.56 -52.32 -15.09
N SER A 362 -72.52 -51.53 -14.83
CA SER A 362 -72.64 -50.07 -14.81
C SER A 362 -73.04 -49.51 -16.19
N LEU A 363 -72.47 -50.06 -17.26
CA LEU A 363 -72.83 -49.72 -18.64
C LEU A 363 -74.26 -50.13 -19.01
N GLN A 364 -74.71 -51.31 -18.56
CA GLN A 364 -76.09 -51.75 -18.74
C GLN A 364 -77.09 -50.85 -18.00
N LEU A 365 -76.75 -50.37 -16.79
CA LEU A 365 -77.58 -49.40 -16.05
C LEU A 365 -77.68 -48.06 -16.79
N LEU A 366 -76.66 -47.69 -17.57
CA LEU A 366 -76.72 -46.54 -18.48
C LEU A 366 -77.50 -46.83 -19.77
N GLY A 367 -78.07 -48.03 -19.92
CA GLY A 367 -78.88 -48.45 -21.07
C GLY A 367 -78.08 -48.97 -22.25
N ALA A 368 -76.77 -49.21 -22.10
CA ALA A 368 -75.93 -49.72 -23.16
C ALA A 368 -75.90 -51.26 -23.17
N ARG A 369 -76.04 -51.86 -24.35
CA ARG A 369 -75.79 -53.29 -24.57
C ARG A 369 -74.29 -53.57 -24.51
N VAL A 370 -73.86 -54.52 -23.68
CA VAL A 370 -72.43 -54.84 -23.52
C VAL A 370 -72.08 -56.13 -24.27
N LEU A 371 -71.10 -56.04 -25.17
CA LEU A 371 -70.47 -57.18 -25.84
C LEU A 371 -69.08 -57.37 -25.23
N LEU A 372 -68.83 -58.52 -24.64
CA LEU A 372 -67.53 -58.87 -24.09
C LEU A 372 -66.79 -59.78 -25.08
N THR A 373 -65.59 -59.39 -25.47
CA THR A 373 -64.81 -60.09 -26.51
C THR A 373 -63.44 -60.48 -25.98
N GLY A 374 -62.87 -61.58 -26.49
CA GLY A 374 -61.50 -61.98 -26.15
C GLY A 374 -61.33 -62.65 -24.79
N ILE A 375 -62.40 -63.26 -24.25
CA ILE A 375 -62.33 -64.01 -22.98
C ILE A 375 -61.45 -65.24 -23.16
N THR A 376 -60.36 -65.32 -22.41
CA THR A 376 -59.48 -66.49 -22.38
C THR A 376 -60.10 -67.63 -21.56
N ALA A 377 -59.66 -68.88 -21.82
CA ALA A 377 -60.17 -70.05 -21.10
C ALA A 377 -60.00 -69.93 -19.58
N SER A 378 -58.89 -69.36 -19.12
CA SER A 378 -58.63 -69.11 -17.70
C SER A 378 -59.58 -68.06 -17.10
N LEU A 379 -59.84 -66.96 -17.81
CA LEU A 379 -60.77 -65.92 -17.34
C LEU A 379 -62.20 -66.46 -17.25
N ALA A 380 -62.61 -67.28 -18.22
CA ALA A 380 -63.90 -67.95 -18.20
C ALA A 380 -64.04 -68.89 -16.99
N GLN A 381 -63.00 -69.66 -16.64
CA GLN A 381 -62.99 -70.52 -15.46
C GLN A 381 -63.13 -69.71 -14.17
N THR A 382 -62.34 -68.64 -14.00
CA THR A 382 -62.42 -67.78 -12.81
C THR A 382 -63.79 -67.11 -12.66
N MET A 383 -64.41 -66.67 -13.76
CA MET A 383 -65.75 -66.08 -13.71
C MET A 383 -66.83 -67.09 -13.28
N ILE A 384 -66.69 -68.36 -13.67
CA ILE A 384 -67.58 -69.45 -13.22
C ILE A 384 -67.37 -69.75 -11.73
N GLU A 385 -66.11 -69.86 -11.28
CA GLU A 385 -65.76 -70.10 -9.87
C GLU A 385 -66.33 -69.03 -8.94
N LEU A 386 -66.27 -67.76 -9.37
CA LEU A 386 -66.80 -66.62 -8.62
C LEU A 386 -68.34 -66.49 -8.69
N LYS A 387 -69.02 -67.36 -9.43
CA LYS A 387 -70.47 -67.30 -9.68
C LYS A 387 -70.92 -65.94 -10.22
N ILE A 388 -70.11 -65.35 -11.10
CA ILE A 388 -70.41 -64.08 -11.75
C ILE A 388 -71.61 -64.25 -12.68
N SER A 389 -72.61 -63.38 -12.56
CA SER A 389 -73.78 -63.39 -13.42
C SER A 389 -73.47 -62.70 -14.76
N PHE A 390 -73.79 -63.38 -15.86
CA PHE A 390 -73.66 -62.86 -17.23
C PHE A 390 -74.99 -62.42 -17.83
N GLN A 391 -76.02 -62.26 -17.00
CA GLN A 391 -77.33 -61.86 -17.48
C GLN A 391 -77.25 -60.49 -18.18
N GLY A 392 -77.54 -60.47 -19.49
CA GLY A 392 -77.47 -59.27 -20.32
C GLY A 392 -76.10 -58.93 -20.93
N ILE A 393 -75.05 -59.72 -20.68
CA ILE A 393 -73.74 -59.58 -21.34
C ILE A 393 -73.66 -60.62 -22.46
N THR A 394 -73.38 -60.17 -23.68
CA THR A 394 -73.18 -61.10 -24.83
C THR A 394 -71.69 -61.31 -25.05
N THR A 395 -71.25 -62.56 -25.17
CA THR A 395 -69.83 -62.89 -25.33
C THR A 395 -69.49 -63.31 -26.76
N TYR A 396 -68.31 -62.91 -27.24
CA TYR A 396 -67.77 -63.34 -28.54
C TYR A 396 -66.31 -63.77 -28.41
N GLY A 397 -65.89 -64.71 -29.27
CA GLY A 397 -64.55 -65.27 -29.24
C GLY A 397 -63.46 -64.26 -29.59
N SER A 398 -63.75 -63.29 -30.46
CA SER A 398 -62.82 -62.23 -30.85
C SER A 398 -63.52 -60.87 -30.96
N LEU A 399 -62.73 -59.79 -30.92
CA LEU A 399 -63.22 -58.44 -31.20
C LEU A 399 -63.86 -58.36 -32.59
N GLN A 400 -63.29 -59.03 -33.59
CA GLN A 400 -63.82 -59.08 -34.94
C GLN A 400 -65.26 -59.63 -34.96
N ASP A 401 -65.52 -60.71 -34.24
CA ASP A 401 -66.86 -61.30 -34.15
C ASP A 401 -67.86 -60.34 -33.50
N GLY A 402 -67.44 -59.65 -32.44
CA GLY A 402 -68.25 -58.62 -31.79
C GLY A 402 -68.59 -57.45 -32.71
N VAL A 403 -67.62 -56.96 -33.49
CA VAL A 403 -67.83 -55.89 -34.48
C VAL A 403 -68.77 -56.35 -35.59
N VAL A 404 -68.59 -57.57 -36.11
CA VAL A 404 -69.46 -58.14 -37.14
C VAL A 404 -70.90 -58.22 -36.65
N GLU A 405 -71.12 -58.63 -35.39
CA GLU A 405 -72.45 -58.63 -34.79
C GLU A 405 -73.05 -57.22 -34.75
N VAL A 406 -72.30 -56.23 -34.26
CA VAL A 406 -72.78 -54.86 -34.20
C VAL A 406 -73.15 -54.34 -35.58
N LEU A 407 -72.33 -54.61 -36.59
CA LEU A 407 -72.61 -54.25 -37.98
C LEU A 407 -73.87 -54.92 -38.52
N ARG A 408 -74.10 -56.21 -38.21
CA ARG A 408 -75.35 -56.90 -38.56
C ARG A 408 -76.55 -56.25 -37.91
N HIS A 409 -76.47 -55.92 -36.62
CA HIS A 409 -77.56 -55.30 -35.89
C HIS A 409 -77.89 -53.90 -36.41
N VAL A 410 -76.86 -53.09 -36.70
CA VAL A 410 -77.02 -51.74 -37.28
C VAL A 410 -77.56 -51.82 -38.72
N ALA A 411 -77.09 -52.78 -39.52
CA ALA A 411 -77.62 -53.01 -40.87
C ALA A 411 -79.09 -53.45 -40.84
N TYR A 412 -79.47 -54.28 -39.87
CA TYR A 412 -80.86 -54.71 -39.69
C TYR A 412 -81.77 -53.55 -39.27
N GLN A 413 -81.30 -52.66 -38.38
CA GLN A 413 -82.03 -51.46 -37.97
C GLN A 413 -82.15 -50.40 -39.09
N ARG A 414 -81.24 -50.38 -40.07
CA ARG A 414 -81.31 -49.52 -41.27
C ARG A 414 -82.15 -50.08 -42.41
N SER A 415 -82.42 -51.38 -42.45
CA SER A 415 -83.35 -51.97 -43.43
C SER A 415 -84.82 -51.85 -43.01
N TYR A 416 -85.10 -51.36 -41.80
CA TYR A 416 -86.46 -51.24 -41.23
C TYR A 416 -86.82 -49.82 -40.75
N ASN A 417 -85.91 -48.85 -40.89
CA ASN A 417 -86.13 -47.41 -40.72
C ASN A 417 -85.70 -46.71 -42.01
#